data_AF-B7IT77-F1
#
_entry.id   AF-B7IT77-F1
#
_cell.length_a   1.000
_cell.length_b   1.000
_cell.length_c   1.000
_cell.angle_alpha   90.00
_cell.angle_beta   90.00
_cell.angle_gamma   90.00
#
_symmetry.space_group_name_H-M   'P 1'
#
loop_
_entity.id
_entity.type
_entity.pdbx_description
1 polymer ?
#
loop_
_entity_poly.entity_id
_entity_poly.type
_entity_poly.pdbx_seq_one_letter_code
_entity_poly.pdbx_strand_id
1 'polypeptide(L)'
;MSTIEKWTAVDQYMSDVLIPKDSTLERVLQANAAANLPAHDVSPTQGKFLQLLVQIQGARNILEIGTLGGYSTIWIARGLPSGGQVVTLEANEKHAEIARSNIERANLNDKIEIRTGLALDSLQQIENEKYEPFDFIPH
;
A
#
# COMPACT_ATOMS: atom_id res chain seq x y z
N MET A 1 -18.35 -27.27 -3.04
CA MET A 1 -17.56 -26.03 -2.94
C MET A 1 -17.79 -25.43 -1.56
N SER A 2 -16.74 -25.31 -0.76
CA SER A 2 -16.77 -24.70 0.58
C SER A 2 -17.08 -23.20 0.50
N THR A 3 -17.42 -22.58 1.64
CA THR A 3 -17.68 -21.12 1.69
C THR A 3 -16.45 -20.31 1.24
N ILE A 4 -15.26 -20.73 1.68
CA ILE A 4 -13.98 -20.08 1.31
C ILE A 4 -13.74 -20.21 -0.19
N GLU A 5 -13.92 -21.42 -0.75
CA GLU A 5 -13.76 -21.65 -2.20
C GLU A 5 -14.69 -20.75 -3.03
N LYS A 6 -15.94 -20.54 -2.57
CA LYS A 6 -16.87 -19.63 -3.24
C LYS A 6 -16.41 -18.18 -3.19
N TRP A 7 -15.96 -17.69 -2.03
CA TRP A 7 -15.46 -16.32 -1.89
C TRP A 7 -14.22 -16.08 -2.75
N THR A 8 -13.28 -17.02 -2.76
CA THR A 8 -12.09 -16.95 -3.62
C THR A 8 -12.46 -16.95 -5.10
N ALA A 9 -13.42 -17.78 -5.53
CA ALA A 9 -13.85 -17.82 -6.92
C ALA A 9 -14.50 -16.50 -7.38
N VAL A 10 -15.30 -15.87 -6.52
CA VAL A 10 -15.91 -14.56 -6.80
C VAL A 10 -14.85 -13.46 -6.85
N ASP A 11 -13.90 -13.44 -5.91
CA ASP A 11 -12.84 -12.42 -5.89
C ASP A 11 -11.93 -12.54 -7.12
N GLN A 12 -11.60 -13.77 -7.54
CA GLN A 12 -10.85 -14.01 -8.77
C GLN A 12 -11.60 -13.51 -10.01
N TYR A 13 -12.90 -13.83 -10.13
CA TYR A 13 -13.72 -13.34 -11.24
C TYR A 13 -13.76 -11.81 -11.28
N MET A 14 -13.96 -11.15 -10.14
CA MET A 14 -13.95 -9.69 -10.05
C MET A 14 -12.59 -9.11 -10.44
N SER A 15 -11.50 -9.69 -9.95
CA SER A 15 -10.15 -9.26 -10.32
C SER A 15 -9.89 -9.41 -11.81
N ASP A 16 -10.24 -10.55 -12.41
CA ASP A 16 -10.00 -10.83 -13.84
C ASP A 16 -10.76 -9.87 -14.76
N VAL A 17 -11.96 -9.44 -14.35
CA VAL A 17 -12.83 -8.56 -15.15
C VAL A 17 -12.52 -7.08 -14.92
N LEU A 18 -12.26 -6.68 -13.67
CA LEU A 18 -12.18 -5.26 -13.28
C LEU A 18 -10.76 -4.72 -13.14
N ILE A 19 -9.77 -5.59 -12.96
CA ILE A 19 -8.39 -5.19 -12.68
C ILE A 19 -7.49 -5.67 -13.82
N PRO A 20 -6.99 -4.75 -14.67
CA PRO A 20 -6.02 -5.09 -15.69
C PRO A 20 -4.79 -5.75 -15.07
N LYS A 21 -4.24 -6.76 -15.76
CA LYS A 21 -3.01 -7.42 -15.32
C LYS A 21 -1.87 -6.40 -15.19
N ASP A 22 -1.21 -6.46 -14.05
CA ASP A 22 -0.12 -5.54 -13.70
C ASP A 22 1.11 -6.35 -13.28
N SER A 23 2.04 -6.50 -14.22
CA SER A 23 3.29 -7.23 -13.98
C SER A 23 4.17 -6.61 -12.88
N THR A 24 3.97 -5.34 -12.54
CA THR A 24 4.69 -4.70 -11.42
C THR A 24 4.12 -5.21 -10.11
N LEU A 25 2.79 -5.16 -9.94
CA LEU A 25 2.13 -5.64 -8.73
C LEU A 25 2.28 -7.16 -8.54
N GLU A 26 2.29 -7.94 -9.61
CA GLU A 26 2.61 -9.38 -9.55
C GLU A 26 4.03 -9.61 -9.01
N ARG A 27 5.03 -8.84 -9.49
CA ARG A 27 6.42 -8.93 -9.00
C ARG A 27 6.55 -8.48 -7.54
N VAL A 28 5.74 -7.52 -7.09
CA VAL A 28 5.69 -7.10 -5.69
C VAL A 28 5.25 -8.26 -4.79
N LEU A 29 4.15 -8.95 -5.14
CA LEU A 29 3.67 -10.10 -4.36
C LEU A 29 4.68 -11.27 -4.40
N GLN A 30 5.31 -11.51 -5.55
CA GLN A 30 6.39 -12.51 -5.66
C GLN A 30 7.59 -12.17 -4.77
N ALA A 31 8.00 -10.90 -4.71
CA ALA A 31 9.09 -10.46 -3.85
C ALA A 31 8.75 -10.61 -2.37
N ASN A 32 7.52 -10.26 -1.97
CA ASN A 32 7.03 -10.44 -0.60
C ASN A 32 7.08 -11.93 -0.19
N ALA A 33 6.55 -12.80 -1.06
CA ALA A 33 6.56 -14.24 -0.84
C ALA A 33 7.99 -14.81 -0.78
N ALA A 34 8.87 -14.43 -1.71
CA ALA A 34 10.26 -14.89 -1.75
C ALA A 34 11.05 -14.46 -0.50
N ALA A 35 10.72 -13.30 0.06
CA ALA A 35 11.29 -12.82 1.30
C ALA A 35 10.66 -13.45 2.56
N ASN A 36 9.70 -14.37 2.41
CA ASN A 36 8.94 -14.97 3.50
C ASN A 36 8.21 -13.93 4.36
N LEU A 37 7.67 -12.88 3.72
CA LEU A 37 6.73 -11.99 4.40
C LEU A 37 5.41 -12.74 4.64
N PRO A 38 4.69 -12.45 5.73
CA PRO A 38 3.36 -13.00 5.92
C PRO A 38 2.45 -12.51 4.79
N ALA A 39 1.56 -13.38 4.31
CA ALA A 39 0.57 -13.06 3.29
C ALA A 39 -0.57 -12.21 3.89
N HIS A 40 -0.25 -10.98 4.28
CA HIS A 40 -1.16 -10.00 4.87
C HIS A 40 -1.36 -8.79 3.95
N ASP A 41 -0.82 -8.84 2.73
CA ASP A 41 -1.17 -7.90 1.68
C ASP A 41 -2.69 -7.91 1.45
N VAL A 42 -3.26 -6.73 1.19
CA VAL A 42 -4.66 -6.63 0.72
C VAL A 42 -4.84 -7.41 -0.58
N SER A 43 -6.06 -7.92 -0.82
CA SER A 43 -6.38 -8.50 -2.14
C SER A 43 -6.27 -7.44 -3.24
N PRO A 44 -6.12 -7.83 -4.53
CA PRO A 44 -6.14 -6.87 -5.64
C PRO A 44 -7.41 -6.01 -5.65
N THR A 45 -8.58 -6.59 -5.34
CA THR A 45 -9.86 -5.89 -5.27
C THR A 45 -9.90 -4.86 -4.14
N GLN A 46 -9.35 -5.18 -2.97
CA GLN A 46 -9.20 -4.26 -1.85
C GLN A 46 -8.19 -3.14 -2.15
N GLY A 47 -7.04 -3.45 -2.76
CA GLY A 47 -6.07 -2.46 -3.22
C GLY A 47 -6.67 -1.49 -4.23
N LYS A 48 -7.42 -2.01 -5.21
CA LYS A 48 -8.13 -1.17 -6.18
C LYS A 48 -9.18 -0.27 -5.53
N PHE A 49 -9.89 -0.78 -4.53
CA PHE A 49 -10.84 0.01 -3.75
C PHE A 49 -10.16 1.17 -3.03
N LEU A 50 -9.02 0.95 -2.37
CA LEU A 50 -8.22 2.02 -1.74
C LEU A 50 -7.79 3.07 -2.76
N GLN A 51 -7.29 2.66 -3.93
CA GLN A 51 -6.93 3.59 -5.00
C GLN A 51 -8.13 4.46 -5.42
N LEU A 52 -9.31 3.87 -5.58
CA LEU A 52 -10.52 4.60 -5.96
C LEU A 52 -10.96 5.58 -4.87
N LEU A 53 -10.87 5.21 -3.58
CA LEU A 53 -11.19 6.12 -2.48
C LEU A 53 -10.29 7.36 -2.48
N VAL A 54 -8.98 7.16 -2.68
CA VAL A 54 -8.02 8.27 -2.80
C VAL A 54 -8.42 9.20 -3.95
N GLN A 55 -8.79 8.64 -5.10
CA GLN A 55 -9.21 9.40 -6.28
C GLN A 55 -10.53 10.15 -6.06
N ILE A 56 -11.52 9.50 -5.44
CA ILE A 56 -12.84 10.09 -5.14
C ILE A 56 -12.69 11.27 -4.17
N GLN A 57 -11.88 11.10 -3.13
CA GLN A 57 -11.62 12.15 -2.16
C GLN A 57 -10.76 13.28 -2.76
N GLY A 58 -9.90 12.96 -3.73
CA GLY A 58 -8.85 13.86 -4.19
C GLY A 58 -7.75 14.04 -3.14
N ALA A 59 -7.51 13.01 -2.31
CA ALA A 59 -6.53 13.06 -1.23
C ALA A 59 -5.12 13.32 -1.78
N ARG A 60 -4.39 14.25 -1.13
CA ARG A 60 -3.05 14.69 -1.54
C ARG A 60 -1.99 14.30 -0.51
N ASN A 61 -2.34 14.24 0.77
CA ASN A 61 -1.44 13.88 1.84
C ASN A 61 -2.02 12.68 2.61
N ILE A 62 -1.38 11.52 2.49
CA ILE A 62 -1.91 10.26 3.03
C ILE A 62 -0.95 9.70 4.07
N LEU A 63 -1.49 9.19 5.18
CA LEU A 63 -0.73 8.47 6.20
C LEU A 63 -1.20 7.02 6.28
N GLU A 64 -0.33 6.06 5.97
CA GLU A 64 -0.61 4.62 6.11
C GLU A 64 0.13 4.06 7.33
N ILE A 65 -0.56 3.26 8.15
CA ILE A 65 0.03 2.58 9.31
C ILE A 65 0.13 1.08 9.00
N GLY A 66 1.34 0.59 8.80
CA GLY A 66 1.61 -0.78 8.36
C GLY A 66 1.89 -0.85 6.86
N THR A 67 3.18 -0.85 6.49
CA THR A 67 3.59 -0.92 5.08
C THR A 67 3.69 -2.36 4.56
N LEU A 68 4.11 -3.32 5.41
CA LEU A 68 4.52 -4.66 5.00
C LEU A 68 5.51 -4.57 3.82
N GLY A 69 5.18 -5.17 2.67
CA GLY A 69 5.97 -5.10 1.45
C GLY A 69 5.51 -4.01 0.48
N GLY A 70 4.61 -3.12 0.88
CA GLY A 70 4.20 -1.94 0.11
C GLY A 70 3.14 -2.18 -0.96
N TYR A 71 2.42 -3.31 -0.94
CA TYR A 71 1.40 -3.61 -1.96
C TYR A 71 0.23 -2.60 -1.91
N SER A 72 -0.36 -2.39 -0.72
CA SER A 72 -1.39 -1.36 -0.52
C SER A 72 -0.85 0.04 -0.78
N THR A 73 0.36 0.34 -0.33
CA THR A 73 1.02 1.63 -0.50
C THR A 73 1.12 2.03 -1.97
N ILE A 74 1.48 1.08 -2.85
CA ILE A 74 1.54 1.30 -4.31
C ILE A 74 0.16 1.61 -4.89
N TRP A 75 -0.88 0.89 -4.46
CA TRP A 75 -2.27 1.18 -4.88
C TRP A 75 -2.71 2.59 -4.47
N ILE A 76 -2.47 2.94 -3.21
CA ILE A 76 -2.79 4.26 -2.65
C ILE A 76 -2.05 5.37 -3.42
N ALA A 77 -0.73 5.22 -3.60
CA ALA A 77 0.09 6.23 -4.26
C ALA A 77 -0.27 6.43 -5.75
N ARG A 78 -0.76 5.39 -6.43
CA ARG A 78 -1.29 5.49 -7.80
C ARG A 78 -2.63 6.21 -7.88
N GLY A 79 -3.32 6.41 -6.74
CA GLY A 79 -4.53 7.22 -6.66
C GLY A 79 -4.27 8.71 -6.54
N LEU A 80 -3.06 9.11 -6.13
CA LEU A 80 -2.71 10.50 -5.83
C LEU A 80 -2.77 11.41 -7.07
N PRO A 81 -3.23 12.66 -6.91
CA PRO A 81 -3.03 13.71 -7.92
C PRO A 81 -1.55 14.15 -7.98
N SER A 82 -1.23 15.00 -8.96
CA SER A 82 0.13 15.56 -9.09
C SER A 82 0.56 16.30 -7.81
N GLY A 83 1.77 16.00 -7.33
CA GLY A 83 2.32 16.57 -6.10
C GLY A 83 1.67 16.07 -4.81
N GLY A 84 0.92 14.96 -4.87
CA GLY A 84 0.49 14.24 -3.67
C GLY A 84 1.59 13.31 -3.14
N GLN A 85 1.49 12.93 -1.88
CA GLN A 85 2.45 12.08 -1.17
C GLN A 85 1.75 11.08 -0.23
N VAL A 86 2.45 9.98 0.05
CA VAL A 86 2.10 9.00 1.09
C VAL A 86 3.26 8.92 2.09
N VAL A 87 2.96 9.09 3.37
CA VAL A 87 3.84 8.67 4.46
C VAL A 87 3.35 7.33 4.95
N THR A 88 4.20 6.30 4.97
CA THR A 88 3.84 4.96 5.45
C THR A 88 4.78 4.51 6.57
N LEU A 89 4.23 3.86 7.58
CA LEU A 89 4.94 3.48 8.80
C LEU A 89 5.14 1.96 8.85
N GLU A 90 6.38 1.51 9.06
CA GLU A 90 6.71 0.10 9.20
C GLU A 90 7.69 -0.16 10.34
N ALA A 91 7.29 -1.01 11.28
CA ALA A 91 8.10 -1.33 12.46
C ALA A 91 9.23 -2.31 12.16
N ASN A 92 9.02 -3.23 11.22
CA ASN A 92 9.99 -4.25 10.87
C ASN A 92 10.93 -3.76 9.76
N GLU A 93 12.22 -3.64 10.08
CA GLU A 93 13.23 -3.13 9.15
C GLU A 93 13.31 -3.93 7.85
N LYS A 94 13.24 -5.27 7.93
CA LYS A 94 13.23 -6.14 6.75
C LYS A 94 12.01 -5.87 5.87
N HIS A 95 10.83 -5.71 6.46
CA HIS A 95 9.61 -5.37 5.70
C HIS A 95 9.80 -4.03 4.99
N ALA A 96 10.28 -3.01 5.71
CA ALA A 96 10.52 -1.69 5.14
C ALA A 96 11.52 -1.71 3.97
N GLU A 97 12.61 -2.49 4.05
CA GLU A 97 13.57 -2.66 2.95
C GLU A 97 12.94 -3.29 1.70
N ILE A 98 12.10 -4.31 1.89
CA ILE A 98 11.37 -4.95 0.80
C ILE A 98 10.36 -3.97 0.19
N ALA A 99 9.63 -3.22 1.03
CA ALA A 99 8.73 -2.18 0.58
C ALA A 99 9.43 -1.10 -0.24
N ARG A 100 10.59 -0.60 0.21
CA ARG A 100 11.42 0.36 -0.56
C ARG A 100 11.75 -0.19 -1.95
N SER A 101 12.22 -1.43 -2.01
CA SER A 101 12.55 -2.11 -3.27
C SER A 101 11.33 -2.28 -4.19
N ASN A 102 10.16 -2.55 -3.61
CA ASN A 102 8.90 -2.70 -4.34
C ASN A 102 8.37 -1.35 -4.86
N ILE A 103 8.49 -0.30 -4.05
CA ILE A 103 8.11 1.07 -4.41
C ILE A 103 9.00 1.62 -5.52
N GLU A 104 10.31 1.39 -5.45
CA GLU A 104 11.25 1.74 -6.51
C GLU A 104 10.90 0.99 -7.81
N ARG A 105 10.61 -0.31 -7.73
CA ARG A 105 10.15 -1.09 -8.89
C ARG A 105 8.86 -0.55 -9.50
N ALA A 106 8.00 0.09 -8.70
CA ALA A 106 6.79 0.74 -9.17
C ALA A 106 7.01 2.18 -9.67
N ASN A 107 8.23 2.72 -9.56
CA ASN A 107 8.59 4.10 -9.87
C ASN A 107 7.73 5.12 -9.11
N LEU A 108 7.57 4.91 -7.80
CA LEU A 108 6.76 5.77 -6.91
C LEU A 108 7.56 6.32 -5.72
N ASN A 109 8.89 6.18 -5.75
CA ASN A 109 9.81 6.63 -4.70
C ASN A 109 9.80 8.16 -4.50
N ASP A 110 9.35 8.93 -5.49
CA ASP A 110 9.15 10.38 -5.41
C ASP A 110 7.87 10.77 -4.65
N LYS A 111 6.94 9.83 -4.46
CA LYS A 111 5.64 10.06 -3.81
C LYS A 111 5.49 9.39 -2.47
N ILE A 112 6.40 8.49 -2.09
CA ILE A 112 6.24 7.65 -0.91
C ILE A 112 7.44 7.81 0.01
N GLU A 113 7.18 8.24 1.24
CA GLU A 113 8.12 8.25 2.35
C GLU A 113 7.83 7.06 3.26
N ILE A 114 8.83 6.21 3.50
CA ILE A 114 8.72 5.10 4.46
C ILE A 114 9.48 5.45 5.74
N ARG A 115 8.78 5.52 6.87
CA ARG A 115 9.37 5.67 8.20
C ARG A 115 9.50 4.32 8.87
N THR A 116 10.75 3.91 9.16
CA THR A 116 11.03 2.67 9.86
C THR A 116 11.08 2.91 11.37
N GLY A 117 10.29 2.15 12.12
CA GLY A 117 10.20 2.24 13.57
C GLY A 117 8.78 2.02 14.08
N LEU A 118 8.59 2.06 15.40
CA LEU A 118 7.26 1.93 15.99
C LEU A 118 6.36 3.06 15.47
N ALA A 119 5.12 2.71 15.13
CA ALA A 119 4.16 3.68 14.62
C ALA A 119 3.93 4.84 15.61
N LEU A 120 3.83 4.54 16.92
CA LEU A 120 3.63 5.57 17.95
C LEU A 120 4.77 6.60 17.98
N ASP A 121 6.02 6.14 17.88
CA ASP A 121 7.18 7.04 17.87
C ASP A 121 7.22 7.87 16.58
N SER A 122 6.90 7.25 15.44
CA SER A 122 6.86 7.92 14.14
C SER A 122 5.74 8.96 14.08
N LEU A 123 4.56 8.67 14.64
CA LEU A 123 3.44 9.61 14.76
C LEU A 123 3.81 10.82 15.62
N GLN A 124 4.51 10.62 16.74
CA GLN A 124 4.99 11.72 17.57
C GLN A 124 6.01 12.59 16.82
N GLN A 125 6.88 12.00 16.00
CA GLN A 125 7.82 12.74 15.17
C GLN A 125 7.10 13.55 14.08
N ILE A 126 6.12 12.96 13.40
CA ILE A 126 5.29 13.65 12.40
C ILE A 126 4.60 14.89 12.99
N GLU A 127 4.06 14.79 14.20
CA GLU A 127 3.46 15.93 14.91
C GLU A 127 4.51 17.03 15.18
N ASN A 128 5.71 16.65 15.63
CA ASN A 128 6.79 17.59 15.92
C ASN A 128 7.37 18.27 14.66
N GLU A 129 7.40 17.56 13.54
CA GLU A 129 7.88 18.05 12.23
C GLU A 129 6.88 18.99 11.55
N LYS A 130 5.66 19.13 12.10
CA LYS A 130 4.59 20.00 11.57
C LYS A 130 4.20 19.66 10.14
N TYR A 131 3.98 18.37 9.86
CA TYR A 131 3.36 17.94 8.61
C TYR A 131 2.03 18.67 8.37
N GLU A 132 1.74 18.93 7.11
CA GLU A 132 0.38 19.29 6.70
C GLU A 132 -0.61 18.21 7.17
N PRO A 133 -1.87 18.55 7.45
CA PRO A 133 -2.88 17.57 7.80
C PRO A 133 -2.99 16.46 6.74
N PHE A 134 -3.25 15.24 7.18
CA PHE A 134 -3.52 14.12 6.27
C PHE A 134 -5.00 14.12 5.88
N ASP A 135 -5.24 13.89 4.59
CA ASP A 135 -6.59 13.79 4.03
C ASP A 135 -7.16 12.39 4.25
N PHE A 136 -6.32 11.36 4.18
CA PHE A 136 -6.73 9.96 4.21
C PHE A 136 -5.79 9.12 5.08
N ILE A 137 -6.35 8.23 5.90
CA ILE A 137 -5.59 7.34 6.79
C ILE A 137 -6.17 5.92 6.68
N PRO A 138 -5.65 5.06 5.78
CA PRO A 138 -5.99 3.65 5.79
C PRO A 138 -5.14 2.93 6.86
N HIS A 139 -5.81 2.15 7.71
CA HIS A 139 -5.22 1.29 8.74
C HIS A 139 -5.69 -0.14 8.50
#